data_AF-A0A3C0EXA5-F1
#
_entry.id   AF-A0A3C0EXA5-F1
#
_cell.length_a   1.000
_cell.length_b   1.000
_cell.length_c   1.000
_cell.angle_alpha   90.00
_cell.angle_beta   90.00
_cell.angle_gamma   90.00
#
_symmetry.space_group_name_H-M   'P 1'
#
loop_
_entity.id
_entity.type
_entity.pdbx_description
1 polymer ?
#
loop_
_entity_poly.entity_id
_entity_poly.type
_entity_poly.pdbx_seq_one_letter_code
_entity_poly.pdbx_strand_id
1 'polypeptide(L)'
;FALEQWTSLGRNYLNSTKKYRTDKLFFIDKNPNNFTFVGALKLALPQAKIINARRHPLDSCYGSFKQLFASGQPFTYDLSELGEYYMQYQKLMDYWHDVLPNFVLDIHYEKVVNDLDTEVRQILDFCDLPFEENCLRFHETERAVKTASSEQVRQPLYSSSVNLWRNYENNLDDLIEILKPLLVKLPKSERPISLQKID
;
A
#
# COMPACT_ATOMS: atom_id res chain seq x y z
N PHE A 1 1.23 4.04 -28.15
CA PHE A 1 2.38 3.14 -28.15
C PHE A 1 1.99 1.82 -28.81
N ALA A 2 2.82 1.29 -29.71
CA ALA A 2 2.68 -0.07 -30.23
C ALA A 2 3.11 -1.11 -29.17
N LEU A 3 2.67 -2.35 -29.32
CA LEU A 3 3.01 -3.46 -28.39
C LEU A 3 4.52 -3.65 -28.22
N GLU A 4 5.28 -3.48 -29.29
CA GLU A 4 6.75 -3.57 -29.28
C GLU A 4 7.39 -2.49 -28.40
N GLN A 5 6.79 -1.29 -28.36
CA GLN A 5 7.31 -0.20 -27.54
C GLN A 5 7.07 -0.48 -26.05
N TRP A 6 5.91 -1.03 -25.68
CA TRP A 6 5.66 -1.47 -24.31
C TRP A 6 6.60 -2.61 -23.89
N THR A 7 6.79 -3.59 -24.76
CA THR A 7 7.74 -4.70 -24.53
C THR A 7 9.17 -4.19 -24.33
N SER A 8 9.59 -3.22 -25.14
CA SER A 8 10.89 -2.56 -25.02
C SER A 8 11.02 -1.81 -23.70
N LEU A 9 9.98 -1.07 -23.29
CA LEU A 9 9.95 -0.34 -22.02
C LEU A 9 10.06 -1.30 -20.82
N GLY A 10 9.34 -2.42 -20.84
CA GLY A 10 9.45 -3.47 -19.82
C GLY A 10 10.85 -4.06 -19.74
N ARG A 11 11.45 -4.41 -20.89
CA ARG A 11 12.83 -4.91 -20.95
C ARG A 11 13.84 -3.90 -20.41
N ASN A 12 13.67 -2.62 -20.73
CA ASN A 12 14.53 -1.55 -20.25
C ASN A 12 14.42 -1.37 -18.74
N TYR A 13 13.21 -1.42 -18.19
CA TYR A 13 12.99 -1.43 -16.74
C TYR A 13 13.64 -2.67 -16.07
N LEU A 14 13.50 -3.86 -16.66
CA LEU A 14 14.13 -5.05 -16.12
C LEU A 14 15.67 -4.97 -16.16
N ASN A 15 16.23 -4.36 -17.21
CA ASN A 15 17.66 -4.13 -17.33
C ASN A 15 18.17 -3.08 -16.33
N SER A 16 17.46 -1.96 -16.15
CA SER A 16 17.89 -0.88 -15.24
C SER A 16 17.89 -1.30 -13.78
N THR A 17 17.04 -2.25 -13.42
CA THR A 17 16.93 -2.79 -12.05
C THR A 17 17.98 -3.86 -11.73
N LYS A 18 18.71 -4.42 -12.72
CA LYS A 18 19.73 -5.47 -12.51
C LYS A 18 20.73 -5.15 -11.39
N LYS A 19 21.17 -3.90 -11.28
CA LYS A 19 22.12 -3.45 -10.24
C LYS A 19 21.58 -3.50 -8.80
N TYR A 20 20.27 -3.65 -8.63
CA TYR A 20 19.61 -3.75 -7.32
C TYR A 20 19.14 -5.17 -6.99
N ARG A 21 19.33 -6.12 -7.90
CA ARG A 21 18.88 -7.50 -7.76
C ARG A 21 19.98 -8.39 -7.22
N THR A 22 19.57 -9.49 -6.62
CA THR A 22 20.44 -10.63 -6.29
C THR A 22 20.37 -11.68 -7.41
N ASP A 23 20.98 -12.83 -7.20
CA ASP A 23 20.92 -14.03 -8.03
C ASP A 23 19.57 -14.78 -7.93
N LYS A 24 18.61 -14.26 -7.16
CA LYS A 24 17.29 -14.88 -6.97
C LYS A 24 16.42 -14.75 -8.22
N LEU A 25 15.56 -15.75 -8.42
CA LEU A 25 14.65 -15.85 -9.57
C LEU A 25 13.63 -14.71 -9.63
N PHE A 26 13.12 -14.30 -8.48
CA PHE A 26 12.15 -13.22 -8.33
C PHE A 26 12.81 -12.03 -7.62
N PHE A 27 12.32 -10.83 -7.95
CA PHE A 27 12.70 -9.60 -7.26
C PHE A 27 11.46 -8.76 -7.00
N ILE A 28 11.54 -7.88 -6.01
CA ILE A 28 10.45 -7.00 -5.60
C ILE A 28 10.88 -5.56 -5.84
N ASP A 29 10.05 -4.79 -6.54
CA ASP A 29 10.10 -3.32 -6.51
C ASP A 29 9.00 -2.82 -5.57
N LYS A 30 9.42 -2.29 -4.42
CA LYS A 30 8.53 -1.73 -3.40
C LYS A 30 8.65 -0.21 -3.41
N ASN A 31 7.75 0.44 -4.14
CA ASN A 31 7.57 1.88 -4.13
C ASN A 31 6.07 2.21 -4.03
N PRO A 32 5.62 2.90 -2.95
CA PRO A 32 4.21 3.27 -2.80
C PRO A 32 3.65 4.00 -4.02
N ASN A 33 4.43 4.84 -4.71
CA ASN A 33 3.96 5.64 -5.84
C ASN A 33 3.72 4.82 -7.13
N ASN A 34 4.05 3.53 -7.15
CA ASN A 34 3.85 2.66 -8.32
C ASN A 34 2.38 2.49 -8.71
N PHE A 35 1.42 2.80 -7.82
CA PHE A 35 -0.02 2.76 -8.11
C PHE A 35 -0.41 3.60 -9.33
N THR A 36 0.31 4.71 -9.56
CA THR A 36 0.10 5.59 -10.72
C THR A 36 0.44 4.92 -12.06
N PHE A 37 1.25 3.87 -12.03
CA PHE A 37 1.78 3.19 -13.21
C PHE A 37 1.14 1.82 -13.47
N VAL A 38 0.14 1.38 -12.72
CA VAL A 38 -0.44 0.02 -12.84
C VAL A 38 -0.83 -0.33 -14.28
N GLY A 39 -1.51 0.57 -14.99
CA GLY A 39 -1.84 0.35 -16.41
C GLY A 39 -0.61 0.20 -17.31
N ALA A 40 0.42 1.02 -17.10
CA ALA A 40 1.68 0.91 -17.85
C ALA A 40 2.43 -0.39 -17.50
N LEU A 41 2.43 -0.80 -16.23
CA LEU A 41 3.01 -2.06 -15.77
C LEU A 41 2.30 -3.25 -16.40
N LYS A 42 0.97 -3.23 -16.52
CA LYS A 42 0.23 -4.30 -17.23
C LYS A 42 0.69 -4.47 -18.67
N LEU A 43 0.91 -3.37 -19.37
CA LEU A 43 1.30 -3.39 -20.79
C LEU A 43 2.77 -3.74 -20.98
N ALA A 44 3.66 -3.22 -20.13
CA ALA A 44 5.10 -3.40 -20.24
C ALA A 44 5.61 -4.70 -19.60
N LEU A 45 4.97 -5.14 -18.51
CA LEU A 45 5.35 -6.28 -17.68
C LEU A 45 4.09 -7.10 -17.36
N PRO A 46 3.45 -7.74 -18.34
CA PRO A 46 2.16 -8.43 -18.16
C PRO A 46 2.19 -9.57 -17.13
N GLN A 47 3.38 -10.11 -16.83
CA GLN A 47 3.64 -11.12 -15.81
C GLN A 47 3.89 -10.57 -14.40
N ALA A 48 3.93 -9.24 -14.22
CA ALA A 48 4.10 -8.64 -12.91
C ALA A 48 2.91 -8.95 -12.01
N LYS A 49 3.18 -9.20 -10.72
CA LYS A 49 2.18 -9.33 -9.67
C LYS A 49 2.18 -8.03 -8.87
N ILE A 50 1.04 -7.35 -8.82
CA ILE A 50 0.91 -6.08 -8.11
C ILE A 50 0.18 -6.30 -6.80
N ILE A 51 0.83 -5.96 -5.69
CA ILE A 51 0.23 -5.99 -4.35
C ILE A 51 0.02 -4.55 -3.91
N ASN A 52 -1.23 -4.19 -3.66
CA ASN A 52 -1.64 -2.91 -3.11
C ASN A 52 -1.87 -3.06 -1.60
N ALA A 53 -0.90 -2.61 -0.80
CA ALA A 53 -1.04 -2.59 0.64
C ALA A 53 -1.98 -1.45 1.06
N ARG A 54 -3.13 -1.81 1.64
CA ARG A 54 -4.18 -0.91 2.08
C ARG A 54 -4.24 -0.87 3.60
N ARG A 55 -4.79 0.21 4.12
CA ARG A 55 -5.01 0.46 5.54
C ARG A 55 -6.16 1.43 5.69
N HIS A 56 -6.78 1.49 6.87
CA HIS A 56 -7.81 2.47 7.19
C HIS A 56 -7.41 3.88 6.71
N PRO A 57 -8.29 4.62 6.00
CA PRO A 57 -7.92 5.89 5.37
C PRO A 57 -7.30 6.91 6.33
N LEU A 58 -7.91 7.11 7.52
CA LEU A 58 -7.38 8.04 8.51
C LEU A 58 -6.03 7.62 9.09
N ASP A 59 -5.79 6.32 9.24
CA ASP A 59 -4.51 5.81 9.73
C ASP A 59 -3.40 5.96 8.67
N SER A 60 -3.75 5.77 7.38
CA SER A 60 -2.86 5.97 6.24
C SER A 60 -2.43 7.42 6.11
N CYS A 61 -3.40 8.33 6.14
CA CYS A 61 -3.17 9.76 6.05
C CYS A 61 -2.45 10.27 7.30
N TYR A 62 -2.94 9.98 8.51
CA TYR A 62 -2.26 10.40 9.75
C TYR A 62 -0.81 9.87 9.84
N GLY A 63 -0.59 8.62 9.43
CA GLY A 63 0.74 8.03 9.36
C GLY A 63 1.69 8.78 8.41
N SER A 64 1.18 9.23 7.26
CA SER A 64 1.93 10.06 6.32
C SER A 64 2.17 11.47 6.87
N PHE A 65 1.16 12.09 7.47
CA PHE A 65 1.24 13.45 8.01
C PHE A 65 2.30 13.59 9.10
N LYS A 66 2.38 12.62 10.02
CA LYS A 66 3.35 12.66 11.12
C LYS A 66 4.76 12.23 10.71
N GLN A 67 4.94 11.68 9.51
CA GLN A 67 6.23 11.18 9.03
C GLN A 67 6.98 12.32 8.34
N LEU A 68 8.17 12.64 8.85
CA LEU A 68 9.09 13.53 8.15
C LEU A 68 9.76 12.77 6.99
N PHE A 69 9.31 13.02 5.77
CA PHE A 69 9.92 12.50 4.54
C PHE A 69 11.10 13.37 4.09
N ALA A 70 12.17 12.72 3.62
CA ALA A 70 13.37 13.42 3.14
C ALA A 70 13.11 14.26 1.88
N SER A 71 12.23 13.81 0.97
CA SER A 71 11.81 14.53 -0.23
C SER A 71 10.60 13.87 -0.91
N GLY A 72 9.96 14.59 -1.84
CA GLY A 72 9.02 14.02 -2.80
C GLY A 72 7.58 13.81 -2.31
N GLN A 73 7.27 14.14 -1.06
CA GLN A 73 5.95 13.97 -0.44
C GLN A 73 5.41 15.27 0.20
N PRO A 74 5.44 16.45 -0.47
CA PRO A 74 5.00 17.71 0.14
C PRO A 74 3.51 17.72 0.53
N PHE A 75 2.67 17.00 -0.23
CA PHE A 75 1.22 16.91 0.00
C PHE A 75 0.87 16.31 1.38
N THR A 76 1.81 15.67 2.07
CA THR A 76 1.52 15.01 3.34
C THR A 76 1.42 15.98 4.51
N TYR A 77 1.81 17.24 4.36
CA TYR A 77 1.88 18.20 5.47
C TYR A 77 0.75 19.23 5.51
N ASP A 78 -0.24 19.08 4.63
CA ASP A 78 -1.52 19.76 4.69
C ASP A 78 -2.63 18.69 4.71
N LEU A 79 -3.52 18.76 5.70
CA LEU A 79 -4.56 17.73 5.89
C LEU A 79 -5.56 17.70 4.73
N SER A 80 -5.78 18.83 4.07
CA SER A 80 -6.68 18.92 2.93
C SER A 80 -6.04 18.31 1.69
N GLU A 81 -4.82 18.75 1.34
CA GLU A 81 -4.07 18.18 0.21
C GLU A 81 -3.86 16.66 0.37
N LEU A 82 -3.58 16.22 1.59
CA LEU A 82 -3.41 14.80 1.89
C LEU A 82 -4.70 14.00 1.70
N GLY A 83 -5.84 14.54 2.15
CA GLY A 83 -7.14 13.95 1.92
C GLY A 83 -7.46 13.84 0.43
N GLU A 84 -7.25 14.92 -0.32
CA GLU A 84 -7.50 14.96 -1.77
C GLU A 84 -6.60 13.98 -2.50
N TYR A 85 -5.32 13.92 -2.16
CA TYR A 85 -4.37 12.96 -2.73
C TYR A 85 -4.84 11.52 -2.49
N TYR A 86 -5.29 11.21 -1.27
CA TYR A 86 -5.80 9.87 -0.94
C TYR A 86 -7.08 9.54 -1.72
N MET A 87 -8.00 10.49 -1.90
CA MET A 87 -9.19 10.31 -2.73
C MET A 87 -8.83 10.02 -4.18
N GLN A 88 -7.81 10.69 -4.72
CA GLN A 88 -7.31 10.43 -6.07
C GLN A 88 -6.64 9.06 -6.20
N TYR A 89 -5.85 8.64 -5.19
CA TYR A 89 -5.34 7.29 -5.09
C TYR A 89 -6.47 6.25 -5.12
N GLN A 90 -7.49 6.42 -4.27
CA GLN A 90 -8.61 5.49 -4.19
C GLN A 90 -9.35 5.38 -5.52
N LYS A 91 -9.70 6.52 -6.14
CA LYS A 91 -10.37 6.57 -7.45
C LYS A 91 -9.56 5.86 -8.53
N LEU A 92 -8.24 6.03 -8.52
CA LEU A 92 -7.36 5.40 -9.50
C LEU A 92 -7.27 3.89 -9.29
N MET A 93 -7.17 3.43 -8.05
CA MET A 93 -7.19 2.01 -7.74
C MET A 93 -8.52 1.35 -8.05
N ASP A 94 -9.65 2.02 -7.78
CA ASP A 94 -10.98 1.53 -8.16
C ASP A 94 -11.09 1.35 -9.68
N TYR A 95 -10.57 2.32 -10.45
CA TYR A 95 -10.49 2.21 -11.91
C TYR A 95 -9.63 1.03 -12.37
N TRP A 96 -8.47 0.80 -11.74
CA TRP A 96 -7.62 -0.33 -12.10
C TRP A 96 -8.26 -1.68 -11.79
N HIS A 97 -8.99 -1.79 -10.68
CA HIS A 97 -9.73 -3.01 -10.36
C HIS A 97 -10.84 -3.30 -11.36
N ASP A 98 -11.53 -2.25 -11.85
CA ASP A 98 -12.58 -2.38 -12.87
C ASP A 98 -12.01 -2.84 -14.22
N VAL A 99 -10.94 -2.21 -14.71
CA VAL A 99 -10.43 -2.47 -16.07
C VAL A 99 -9.37 -3.57 -16.14
N LEU A 100 -8.77 -3.99 -15.02
CA LEU A 100 -7.74 -5.03 -14.92
C LEU A 100 -8.07 -6.06 -13.83
N PRO A 101 -9.18 -6.81 -13.96
CA PRO A 101 -9.59 -7.77 -12.94
C PRO A 101 -8.49 -8.79 -12.65
N ASN A 102 -8.26 -9.08 -11.37
CA ASN A 102 -7.25 -10.01 -10.86
C ASN A 102 -5.79 -9.62 -11.15
N PHE A 103 -5.50 -8.41 -11.64
CA PHE A 103 -4.11 -7.97 -11.84
C PHE A 103 -3.48 -7.35 -10.59
N VAL A 104 -4.31 -6.80 -9.72
CA VAL A 104 -3.88 -6.21 -8.44
C VAL A 104 -4.53 -6.97 -7.29
N LEU A 105 -3.72 -7.37 -6.31
CA LEU A 105 -4.17 -7.91 -5.04
C LEU A 105 -4.18 -6.81 -3.98
N ASP A 106 -5.33 -6.55 -3.38
CA ASP A 106 -5.44 -5.69 -2.21
C ASP A 106 -5.17 -6.50 -0.93
N ILE A 107 -4.21 -6.04 -0.12
CA ILE A 107 -3.90 -6.62 1.21
C ILE A 107 -4.14 -5.55 2.26
N HIS A 108 -4.99 -5.85 3.24
CA HIS A 108 -5.35 -4.91 4.30
C HIS A 108 -4.47 -5.11 5.53
N TYR A 109 -3.76 -4.05 5.94
CA TYR A 109 -2.84 -4.07 7.08
C TYR A 109 -3.51 -4.58 8.36
N GLU A 110 -4.75 -4.18 8.64
CA GLU A 110 -5.49 -4.61 9.83
C GLU A 110 -5.74 -6.13 9.82
N LYS A 111 -5.95 -6.73 8.65
CA LYS A 111 -6.07 -8.19 8.51
C LYS A 111 -4.74 -8.89 8.72
N VAL A 112 -3.65 -8.34 8.15
CA VAL A 112 -2.30 -8.87 8.35
C VAL A 112 -1.94 -8.89 9.84
N VAL A 113 -2.24 -7.80 10.56
CA VAL A 113 -2.02 -7.70 12.02
C VAL A 113 -2.83 -8.74 12.79
N ASN A 114 -4.05 -9.02 12.36
CA ASN A 114 -4.95 -9.94 13.03
C ASN A 114 -4.65 -11.43 12.72
N ASP A 115 -4.29 -11.74 11.48
CA ASP A 115 -4.01 -13.09 11.00
C ASP A 115 -2.94 -13.07 9.89
N LEU A 116 -1.68 -13.07 10.32
CA LEU A 116 -0.53 -13.02 9.43
C LEU A 116 -0.42 -14.26 8.53
N ASP A 117 -0.73 -15.45 9.06
CA ASP A 117 -0.57 -16.71 8.31
C ASP A 117 -1.51 -16.75 7.10
N THR A 118 -2.80 -16.45 7.31
CA THR A 118 -3.79 -16.42 6.23
C THR A 118 -3.43 -15.40 5.15
N GLU A 119 -3.05 -14.17 5.54
CA GLU A 119 -2.74 -13.12 4.56
C GLU A 119 -1.43 -13.39 3.83
N VAL A 120 -0.42 -13.99 4.48
CA VAL A 120 0.82 -14.44 3.81
C VAL A 120 0.53 -15.53 2.78
N ARG A 121 -0.31 -16.51 3.12
CA ARG A 121 -0.72 -17.55 2.15
C ARG A 121 -1.43 -16.93 0.95
N GLN A 122 -2.37 -16.01 1.18
CA GLN A 122 -3.06 -15.31 0.11
C GLN A 122 -2.11 -14.55 -0.82
N ILE A 123 -1.09 -13.88 -0.26
CA ILE A 123 -0.06 -13.17 -1.06
C ILE A 123 0.75 -14.15 -1.91
N LEU A 124 1.21 -15.25 -1.32
CA LEU A 124 2.03 -16.24 -2.00
C LEU A 124 1.24 -16.97 -3.09
N ASP A 125 -0.01 -17.34 -2.80
CA ASP A 125 -0.93 -17.94 -3.78
C ASP A 125 -1.15 -17.00 -4.97
N PHE A 126 -1.40 -15.71 -4.72
CA PHE A 126 -1.52 -14.72 -5.80
C PHE A 126 -0.23 -14.60 -6.63
N CYS A 127 0.93 -14.77 -5.99
CA CYS A 127 2.23 -14.71 -6.65
C CYS A 127 2.64 -16.03 -7.32
N ASP A 128 1.83 -17.08 -7.23
CA ASP A 128 2.16 -18.44 -7.67
C ASP A 128 3.43 -19.00 -6.99
N LEU A 129 3.59 -18.71 -5.69
CA LEU A 129 4.75 -19.12 -4.88
C LEU A 129 4.34 -20.11 -3.78
N PRO A 130 5.19 -21.09 -3.45
CA PRO A 130 4.93 -21.99 -2.32
C PRO A 130 5.02 -21.24 -1.00
N PHE A 131 4.31 -21.74 0.02
CA PHE A 131 4.44 -21.22 1.38
C PHE A 131 5.85 -21.43 1.94
N GLU A 132 6.41 -20.37 2.52
CA GLU A 132 7.68 -20.42 3.25
C GLU A 132 7.50 -19.88 4.67
N GLU A 133 7.83 -20.69 5.67
CA GLU A 133 7.68 -20.34 7.09
C GLU A 133 8.41 -19.04 7.48
N ASN A 134 9.54 -18.74 6.82
CA ASN A 134 10.31 -17.51 7.04
C ASN A 134 9.51 -16.24 6.73
N CYS A 135 8.44 -16.31 5.94
CA CYS A 135 7.54 -15.18 5.72
C CYS A 135 6.82 -14.76 6.99
N LEU A 136 6.53 -15.68 7.91
CA LEU A 136 5.92 -15.38 9.22
C LEU A 136 6.94 -14.78 10.19
N ARG A 137 8.23 -15.08 9.99
CA ARG A 137 9.36 -14.56 10.79
C ARG A 137 10.12 -13.44 10.07
N PHE A 138 9.39 -12.58 9.35
CA PHE A 138 9.99 -11.51 8.53
C PHE A 138 10.95 -10.59 9.31
N HIS A 139 10.72 -10.41 10.61
CA HIS A 139 11.50 -9.53 11.49
C HIS A 139 12.91 -10.08 11.79
N GLU A 140 13.14 -11.38 11.57
CA GLU A 140 14.46 -12.02 11.73
C GLU A 140 15.41 -11.75 10.55
N THR A 141 14.96 -11.02 9.53
CA THR A 141 15.80 -10.72 8.35
C THR A 141 17.02 -9.85 8.71
N GLU A 142 18.21 -10.33 8.33
CA GLU A 142 19.46 -9.57 8.46
C GLU A 142 19.66 -8.53 7.35
N ARG A 143 18.91 -8.64 6.24
CA ARG A 143 18.95 -7.70 5.11
C ARG A 143 18.77 -6.25 5.57
N ALA A 144 19.51 -5.33 4.96
CA ALA A 144 19.30 -3.89 5.13
C ALA A 144 17.91 -3.45 4.63
N VAL A 145 17.10 -2.88 5.53
CA VAL A 145 15.80 -2.26 5.21
C VAL A 145 15.99 -0.75 5.07
N LYS A 146 15.89 -0.23 3.85
CA LYS A 146 16.10 1.19 3.53
C LYS A 146 14.76 1.92 3.34
N THR A 147 13.98 2.05 4.40
CA THR A 147 12.67 2.75 4.38
C THR A 147 12.52 3.62 5.63
N ALA A 148 11.62 4.61 5.58
CA ALA A 148 11.25 5.41 6.74
C ALA A 148 10.70 4.58 7.92
N SER A 149 10.24 3.36 7.63
CA SER A 149 9.71 2.38 8.58
C SER A 149 10.71 1.29 8.99
N SER A 150 12.02 1.48 8.80
CA SER A 150 13.03 0.42 9.01
C SER A 150 12.95 -0.21 10.40
N GLU A 151 12.85 0.61 11.44
CA GLU A 151 12.79 0.13 12.84
C GLU A 151 11.52 -0.65 13.13
N GLN A 152 10.40 -0.29 12.48
CA GLN A 152 9.12 -0.96 12.65
C GLN A 152 9.13 -2.37 12.04
N VAL A 153 9.76 -2.52 10.88
CA VAL A 153 9.83 -3.81 10.15
C VAL A 153 10.76 -4.81 10.87
N ARG A 154 11.65 -4.34 11.74
CA ARG A 154 12.55 -5.18 12.56
C ARG A 154 11.91 -5.69 13.85
N GLN A 155 10.65 -5.32 14.12
CA GLN A 155 9.90 -5.83 15.26
C GLN A 155 8.93 -6.92 14.79
N PRO A 156 8.56 -7.87 15.67
CA PRO A 156 7.40 -8.72 15.46
C PRO A 156 6.16 -7.88 15.15
N LEU A 157 5.19 -8.48 14.48
CA LEU A 157 3.96 -7.77 14.11
C LEU A 157 3.24 -7.26 15.37
N TYR A 158 2.88 -5.98 15.36
CA TYR A 158 2.23 -5.32 16.49
C TYR A 158 1.01 -4.52 16.02
N SER A 159 0.02 -4.41 16.91
CA SER A 159 -1.26 -3.73 16.63
C SER A 159 -1.30 -2.26 17.08
N SER A 160 -0.26 -1.75 17.75
CA SER A 160 -0.24 -0.40 18.32
C SER A 160 -0.42 0.74 17.30
N SER A 161 -0.19 0.46 16.01
CA SER A 161 -0.46 1.45 14.98
C SER A 161 -1.93 1.43 14.53
N VAL A 162 -2.64 0.31 14.64
CA VAL A 162 -4.04 0.17 14.22
C VAL A 162 -4.93 1.11 15.02
N ASN A 163 -5.75 1.90 14.33
CA ASN A 163 -6.62 2.93 14.91
C ASN A 163 -5.87 4.04 15.67
N LEU A 164 -4.58 4.26 15.40
CA LEU A 164 -3.81 5.32 16.05
C LEU A 164 -4.40 6.72 15.79
N TRP A 165 -5.04 6.90 14.62
CA TRP A 165 -5.75 8.14 14.27
C TRP A 165 -6.77 8.57 15.34
N ARG A 166 -7.36 7.64 16.09
CA ARG A 166 -8.37 7.94 17.12
C ARG A 166 -7.84 8.81 18.25
N ASN A 167 -6.55 8.67 18.58
CA ASN A 167 -5.90 9.50 19.61
C ASN A 167 -5.82 10.97 19.20
N TYR A 168 -5.96 11.26 17.91
CA TYR A 168 -5.82 12.59 17.31
C TYR A 168 -7.07 13.00 16.53
N GLU A 169 -8.19 12.28 16.70
CA GLU A 169 -9.40 12.47 15.89
C GLU A 169 -9.87 13.93 15.90
N ASN A 170 -9.80 14.59 17.06
CA ASN A 170 -10.17 16.01 17.24
C ASN A 170 -9.27 17.00 16.46
N ASN A 171 -8.21 16.54 15.82
CA ASN A 171 -7.30 17.37 15.02
C ASN A 171 -7.35 16.99 13.53
N LEU A 172 -8.27 16.14 13.11
CA LEU A 172 -8.35 15.61 11.75
C LEU A 172 -9.63 16.04 11.02
N ASP A 173 -10.33 17.08 11.48
CA ASP A 173 -11.64 17.49 10.94
C ASP A 173 -11.62 17.72 9.42
N ASP A 174 -10.65 18.48 8.89
CA ASP A 174 -10.52 18.75 7.46
C ASP A 174 -10.30 17.45 6.65
N LEU A 175 -9.45 16.57 7.18
CA LEU A 175 -9.18 15.26 6.58
C LEU A 175 -10.42 14.35 6.63
N ILE A 176 -11.17 14.36 7.74
CA ILE A 176 -12.38 13.55 7.93
C ILE A 176 -13.46 13.98 6.95
N GLU A 177 -13.66 15.29 6.72
CA GLU A 177 -14.62 15.75 5.73
C GLU A 177 -14.20 15.30 4.33
N ILE A 178 -12.97 15.56 3.89
CA ILE A 178 -12.54 15.16 2.53
C ILE A 178 -12.66 13.63 2.31
N LEU A 179 -12.32 12.83 3.32
CA LEU A 179 -12.40 11.36 3.25
C LEU A 179 -13.80 10.79 3.52
N LYS A 180 -14.78 11.61 3.91
CA LYS A 180 -16.13 11.19 4.27
C LYS A 180 -16.78 10.24 3.26
N PRO A 181 -16.67 10.42 1.93
CA PRO A 181 -17.26 9.48 0.96
C PRO A 181 -16.74 8.04 1.08
N LEU A 182 -15.53 7.85 1.62
CA LEU A 182 -14.95 6.54 1.92
C LEU A 182 -15.32 6.08 3.32
N LEU A 183 -15.22 6.98 4.31
CA LEU A 183 -15.43 6.65 5.72
C LEU A 183 -16.85 6.17 6.02
N VAL A 184 -17.87 6.74 5.37
CA VAL A 184 -19.27 6.30 5.57
C VAL A 184 -19.54 4.88 5.07
N LYS A 185 -18.68 4.33 4.20
CA LYS A 185 -18.79 2.95 3.70
C LYS A 185 -18.20 1.92 4.66
N LEU A 186 -17.42 2.35 5.65
CA LEU A 186 -16.82 1.46 6.64
C LEU A 186 -17.86 0.99 7.67
N PRO A 187 -17.61 -0.12 8.39
CA PRO A 187 -18.41 -0.50 9.56
C PRO A 187 -18.53 0.65 10.56
N LYS A 188 -19.69 0.84 11.19
CA LYS A 188 -19.92 1.97 12.13
C LYS A 188 -18.84 2.03 13.22
N SER A 189 -18.40 0.89 13.76
CA SER A 189 -17.33 0.80 14.76
C SER A 189 -15.98 1.36 14.29
N GLU A 190 -15.73 1.40 12.98
CA GLU A 190 -14.47 1.87 12.38
C GLU A 190 -14.52 3.35 11.98
N ARG A 191 -15.70 3.99 12.02
CA ARG A 191 -15.87 5.40 11.65
C ARG A 191 -15.41 6.36 12.76
N PRO A 192 -15.04 7.61 12.41
CA PRO A 192 -15.01 8.74 13.35
C PRO A 192 -16.33 8.89 14.09
N ILE A 193 -16.26 9.36 15.33
CA ILE A 193 -17.40 9.64 16.21
C ILE A 193 -18.42 10.53 15.50
N SER A 194 -17.96 11.53 14.74
CA SER A 194 -18.80 12.44 13.95
C SER A 194 -19.64 11.73 12.87
N LEU A 195 -19.17 10.58 12.35
CA LEU A 195 -19.81 9.81 11.27
C LEU A 195 -20.50 8.53 11.75
N GLN A 196 -20.39 8.16 13.03
CA GLN A 196 -21.06 6.99 13.60
C GLN A 196 -22.59 7.13 13.68
N LYS A 197 -23.08 8.38 13.73
CA LYS A 197 -24.51 8.72 13.84
C LYS A 197 -25.24 8.78 12.48
N ILE A 198 -24.53 8.57 11.38
CA ILE A 198 -25.06 8.62 10.02
C ILE A 198 -25.42 7.19 9.61
N ASP A 199 -26.66 6.98 9.18
CA ASP A 199 -27.19 5.70 8.70
C ASP A 199 -26.82 5.43 7.24
#